data_AF-A0A370U3H7-F1
#
_entry.id   AF-A0A370U3H7-F1
#
_cell.length_a   1.000
_cell.length_b   1.000
_cell.length_c   1.000
_cell.angle_alpha   90.00
_cell.angle_beta   90.00
_cell.angle_gamma   90.00
#
_symmetry.space_group_name_H-M   'P 1'
#
loop_
_entity.id
_entity.type
_entity.pdbx_description
1 polymer ?
#
loop_
_entity_poly.entity_id
_entity_poly.type
_entity_poly.pdbx_seq_one_letter_code
_entity_poly.pdbx_strand_id
1 'polypeptide(L)'
;MFKPRDQGFPFLSLCFSIIAGISVGTIVGIFWGLFVSQLVSTAHSFHSPNHWIDLARTQAYQLCYDGCGDSCLYPSIIADACYTTTKVDLSSSNIICDASKIWFWAERYPIPCLEAVGEIYKADALWWKKFWLRALYIFVPVFGLLASLATFLAIEWVVRSWERRPRVTVRRGEVGIRAPLLPGVAVAVLALAVLSTPAAAYPCPSYYPPYDKPFANANGTLYGVIHGWLSDCYDETYTCGESCTTSPADGKVTCSPISCTRSRPVKLPADFVNGAAWRVEKCGFRLVDAVPGVVDKRVPNPRIEGALWVKIAVSAFNSTDIGGEGLDKGVRCLYGMI
;
A
#
# COMPACT_ATOMS: atom_id res chain seq x y z
N MET A 1 25.33 -38.91 -67.13
CA MET A 1 24.23 -39.20 -66.19
C MET A 1 24.39 -38.25 -65.00
N PHE A 2 23.74 -37.09 -65.03
CA PHE A 2 23.85 -36.06 -63.99
C PHE A 2 22.88 -36.38 -62.85
N LYS A 3 23.41 -36.63 -61.67
CA LYS A 3 22.64 -36.82 -60.44
C LYS A 3 22.24 -35.43 -59.93
N PRO A 4 20.95 -35.06 -59.92
CA PRO A 4 20.54 -33.76 -59.40
C PRO A 4 20.92 -33.66 -57.92
N ARG A 5 21.49 -32.51 -57.56
CA ARG A 5 22.03 -32.22 -56.24
C ARG A 5 20.85 -31.79 -55.34
N ASP A 6 20.27 -32.74 -54.60
CA ASP A 6 19.23 -32.52 -53.60
C ASP A 6 19.77 -31.79 -52.35
N GLN A 7 20.19 -30.53 -52.50
CA GLN A 7 20.70 -29.69 -51.39
C GLN A 7 19.74 -28.56 -50.97
N GLY A 8 18.54 -28.46 -51.57
CA GLY A 8 17.59 -27.36 -51.30
C GLY A 8 16.50 -27.60 -50.25
N PHE A 9 16.29 -28.85 -49.81
CA PHE A 9 15.15 -29.20 -48.94
C PHE A 9 15.21 -28.71 -47.46
N PRO A 10 16.36 -28.63 -46.77
CA PRO A 10 16.34 -28.33 -45.33
C PRO A 10 16.00 -26.86 -45.04
N PHE A 11 16.33 -25.95 -45.96
CA PHE A 11 16.09 -24.52 -45.76
C PHE A 11 14.59 -24.18 -45.82
N LEU A 12 13.86 -24.77 -46.77
CA LEU A 12 12.42 -24.57 -46.92
C LEU A 12 11.65 -25.06 -45.67
N SER A 13 12.00 -26.24 -45.15
CA SER A 13 11.36 -26.82 -43.95
C SER A 13 11.54 -25.95 -42.70
N LEU A 14 12.73 -25.37 -42.52
CA LEU A 14 13.01 -24.45 -41.41
C LEU A 14 12.15 -23.17 -41.51
N CYS A 15 12.07 -22.57 -42.70
CA CYS A 15 11.25 -21.38 -42.93
C CYS A 15 9.77 -21.64 -42.65
N PHE A 16 9.21 -22.76 -43.12
CA PHE A 16 7.82 -23.13 -42.83
C PHE A 16 7.57 -23.31 -41.33
N SER A 17 8.50 -23.95 -40.62
CA SER A 17 8.37 -24.18 -39.16
C SER A 17 8.38 -22.88 -38.36
N ILE A 18 9.25 -21.92 -38.75
CA ILE A 18 9.32 -20.60 -38.10
C ILE A 18 8.04 -19.79 -38.37
N ILE A 19 7.59 -19.73 -39.63
CA ILE A 19 6.37 -18.98 -39.99
C ILE A 19 5.14 -19.57 -39.29
N ALA A 20 5.00 -20.90 -39.28
CA ALA A 20 3.93 -21.58 -38.57
C ALA A 20 3.97 -21.24 -37.07
N GLY A 21 5.15 -21.29 -36.44
CA GLY A 21 5.31 -20.97 -35.03
C GLY A 21 4.90 -19.53 -34.69
N ILE A 22 5.38 -18.55 -35.46
CA ILE A 22 5.00 -17.14 -35.27
C ILE A 22 3.49 -16.95 -35.46
N SER A 23 2.88 -17.60 -36.46
CA SER A 23 1.45 -17.47 -36.71
C SER A 23 0.60 -18.01 -35.54
N VAL A 24 0.96 -19.17 -34.97
CA VAL A 24 0.24 -19.72 -33.82
C VAL A 24 0.48 -18.89 -32.57
N GLY A 25 1.72 -18.44 -32.34
CA GLY A 25 2.04 -17.56 -31.22
C GLY A 25 1.28 -16.24 -31.23
N THR A 26 1.17 -15.60 -32.39
CA THR A 26 0.40 -14.36 -32.54
C THR A 26 -1.09 -14.59 -32.31
N ILE A 27 -1.67 -15.68 -32.84
CA ILE A 27 -3.08 -16.04 -32.60
C ILE A 27 -3.35 -16.25 -31.10
N VAL A 28 -2.51 -17.04 -30.41
CA VAL A 28 -2.64 -17.29 -28.96
C VAL A 28 -2.51 -15.99 -28.17
N GLY A 29 -1.54 -15.13 -28.52
CA GLY A 29 -1.37 -13.82 -27.91
C GLY A 29 -2.59 -12.91 -28.09
N ILE A 30 -3.19 -12.89 -29.29
CA ILE A 30 -4.41 -12.12 -29.56
C ILE A 30 -5.57 -12.66 -28.73
N PHE A 31 -5.80 -13.97 -28.70
CA PHE A 31 -6.86 -14.56 -27.88
C PHE A 31 -6.69 -14.25 -26.40
N TRP A 32 -5.47 -14.33 -25.87
CA TRP A 32 -5.18 -13.93 -24.49
C TRP A 32 -5.48 -12.44 -24.27
N GLY A 33 -5.06 -11.57 -25.18
CA GLY A 33 -5.34 -10.13 -25.11
C GLY A 33 -6.84 -9.80 -25.11
N LEU A 34 -7.62 -10.48 -25.96
CA LEU A 34 -9.09 -10.34 -25.99
C LEU A 34 -9.74 -10.85 -24.71
N PHE A 35 -9.26 -11.98 -24.17
CA PHE A 35 -9.71 -12.51 -22.89
C PHE A 35 -9.47 -11.52 -21.74
N VAL A 36 -8.26 -10.96 -21.63
CA VAL A 36 -7.94 -9.93 -20.63
C VAL A 36 -8.81 -8.68 -20.82
N SER A 37 -9.01 -8.24 -22.06
CA SER A 37 -9.89 -7.10 -22.37
C SER A 37 -11.32 -7.34 -21.88
N GLN A 38 -11.84 -8.55 -22.07
CA GLN A 38 -13.17 -8.95 -21.60
C GLN A 38 -13.25 -9.00 -20.08
N LEU A 39 -12.20 -9.47 -19.39
CA LEU A 39 -12.16 -9.44 -17.93
C LEU A 39 -12.16 -8.01 -17.38
N VAL A 40 -11.40 -7.10 -18.01
CA VAL A 40 -11.34 -5.69 -17.60
C VAL A 40 -12.67 -4.97 -17.85
N SER A 41 -13.34 -5.25 -18.97
CA SER A 41 -14.62 -4.62 -19.31
C SER A 41 -15.78 -5.10 -18.43
N THR A 42 -15.79 -6.38 -18.07
CA THR A 42 -16.82 -7.01 -17.22
C THR A 42 -16.55 -6.85 -15.72
N ALA A 43 -15.41 -6.25 -15.35
CA ALA A 43 -15.06 -6.02 -13.95
C ALA A 43 -16.05 -5.07 -13.29
N HIS A 44 -16.88 -5.64 -12.41
CA HIS A 44 -17.76 -4.92 -11.50
C HIS A 44 -17.42 -5.28 -10.05
N SER A 45 -17.96 -4.48 -9.13
CA SER A 45 -17.88 -4.69 -7.69
C SER A 45 -19.06 -5.55 -7.27
N PHE A 46 -18.80 -6.71 -6.67
CA PHE A 46 -19.86 -7.64 -6.24
C PHE A 46 -20.53 -7.26 -4.90
N HIS A 47 -20.09 -6.17 -4.27
CA HIS A 47 -20.60 -5.74 -2.97
C HIS A 47 -21.89 -4.93 -3.10
N SER A 48 -22.80 -5.12 -2.14
CA SER A 48 -24.07 -4.39 -2.06
C SER A 48 -23.83 -2.89 -1.81
N PRO A 49 -24.79 -2.00 -2.16
CA PRO A 49 -24.69 -0.57 -1.88
C PRO A 49 -24.42 -0.26 -0.40
N ASN A 50 -25.04 -1.01 0.51
CA ASN A 50 -24.87 -0.86 1.95
C ASN A 50 -23.43 -1.10 2.43
N HIS A 51 -22.69 -1.98 1.75
CA HIS A 51 -21.27 -2.20 2.06
C HIS A 51 -20.44 -0.93 1.84
N TRP A 52 -20.69 -0.20 0.75
CA TRP A 52 -19.96 1.03 0.43
C TRP A 52 -20.35 2.19 1.33
N ILE A 53 -21.62 2.27 1.73
CA ILE A 53 -22.12 3.23 2.72
C ILE A 53 -21.45 2.97 4.09
N ASP A 54 -21.37 1.71 4.51
CA ASP A 54 -20.72 1.34 5.77
C ASP A 54 -19.20 1.61 5.71
N LEU A 55 -18.57 1.32 4.58
CA LEU A 55 -17.17 1.65 4.36
C LEU A 55 -16.93 3.17 4.39
N ALA A 56 -17.79 3.98 3.77
CA ALA A 56 -17.72 5.43 3.84
C ALA A 56 -17.88 5.94 5.27
N ARG A 57 -18.82 5.36 6.03
CA ARG A 57 -19.03 5.70 7.44
C ARG A 57 -17.79 5.39 8.27
N THR A 58 -17.20 4.21 8.12
CA THR A 58 -16.10 3.73 8.95
C THR A 58 -14.75 4.30 8.54
N GLN A 59 -14.41 4.26 7.25
CA GLN A 59 -13.08 4.61 6.73
C GLN A 59 -12.91 6.10 6.40
N ALA A 60 -13.99 6.85 6.14
CA ALA A 60 -13.91 8.28 5.91
C ALA A 60 -14.39 9.07 7.14
N TYR A 61 -15.66 8.94 7.49
CA TYR A 61 -16.25 9.82 8.52
C TYR A 61 -15.80 9.48 9.94
N GLN A 62 -15.95 8.23 10.40
CA GLN A 62 -15.51 7.81 11.74
C GLN A 62 -14.02 8.03 11.91
N LEU A 63 -13.21 7.60 10.93
CA LEU A 63 -11.77 7.82 10.97
C LEU A 63 -11.41 9.32 11.00
N CYS A 64 -12.17 10.18 10.29
CA CYS A 64 -11.99 11.63 10.37
C CYS A 64 -12.43 12.22 11.72
N TYR A 65 -13.54 11.75 12.31
CA TYR A 65 -14.10 12.28 13.56
C TYR A 65 -13.40 11.75 14.81
N ASP A 66 -13.34 10.44 14.94
CA ASP A 66 -12.85 9.74 16.14
C ASP A 66 -11.34 9.51 16.06
N GLY A 67 -10.78 9.63 14.85
CA GLY A 67 -9.37 9.41 14.58
C GLY A 67 -9.10 7.92 14.53
N CYS A 68 -7.83 7.57 14.69
CA CYS A 68 -7.44 6.20 14.94
C CYS A 68 -7.13 5.99 16.43
N GLY A 69 -7.19 4.75 16.90
CA GLY A 69 -6.79 4.39 18.27
C GLY A 69 -5.28 4.49 18.48
N ASP A 70 -4.83 4.22 19.71
CA ASP A 70 -3.43 4.37 20.14
C ASP A 70 -2.46 3.41 19.42
N SER A 71 -2.99 2.45 18.65
CA SER A 71 -2.22 1.54 17.78
C SER A 71 -1.89 2.13 16.40
N CYS A 72 -2.30 3.36 16.13
CA CYS A 72 -2.15 3.98 14.83
C CYS A 72 -0.74 4.51 14.58
N LEU A 73 0.00 3.86 13.68
CA LEU A 73 1.35 4.28 13.27
C LEU A 73 1.37 5.50 12.34
N TYR A 74 0.31 5.67 11.53
CA TYR A 74 0.29 6.66 10.46
C TYR A 74 -0.88 7.63 10.64
N PRO A 75 -0.71 8.73 11.40
CA PRO A 75 -1.72 9.76 11.54
C PRO A 75 -2.21 10.36 10.21
N SER A 76 -1.41 10.26 9.14
CA SER A 76 -1.78 10.72 7.80
C SER A 76 -3.06 10.07 7.26
N ILE A 77 -3.39 8.84 7.70
CA ILE A 77 -4.63 8.18 7.27
C ILE A 77 -5.89 8.95 7.70
N ILE A 78 -5.83 9.67 8.83
CA ILE A 78 -6.91 10.55 9.30
C ILE A 78 -7.07 11.72 8.33
N ALA A 79 -5.95 12.31 7.90
CA ALA A 79 -5.97 13.43 6.94
C ALA A 79 -6.57 13.01 5.60
N ASP A 80 -6.17 11.83 5.10
CA ASP A 80 -6.69 11.26 3.85
C ASP A 80 -8.18 10.93 3.96
N ALA A 81 -8.63 10.41 5.11
CA ALA A 81 -10.03 10.15 5.40
C ALA A 81 -10.86 11.44 5.37
N CYS A 82 -10.42 12.47 6.10
CA CYS A 82 -11.08 13.78 6.08
C CYS A 82 -11.09 14.39 4.67
N TYR A 83 -9.96 14.36 3.96
CA TYR A 83 -9.85 14.86 2.60
C TYR A 83 -10.80 14.16 1.63
N THR A 84 -10.99 12.85 1.79
CA THR A 84 -11.91 12.08 0.94
C THR A 84 -13.35 12.61 1.03
N THR A 85 -13.79 13.05 2.21
CA THR A 85 -15.13 13.67 2.38
C THR A 85 -15.26 15.01 1.65
N THR A 86 -14.16 15.75 1.49
CA THR A 86 -14.16 17.04 0.77
C THR A 86 -14.29 16.91 -0.75
N LYS A 87 -14.01 15.70 -1.29
CA LYS A 87 -14.14 15.43 -2.74
C LYS A 87 -15.60 15.39 -3.21
N VAL A 88 -16.55 15.23 -2.28
CA VAL A 88 -17.97 15.18 -2.58
C VAL A 88 -18.54 16.58 -2.52
N ASP A 89 -18.98 17.08 -3.66
CA ASP A 89 -19.73 18.34 -3.75
C ASP A 89 -21.18 18.07 -4.15
N LEU A 90 -22.08 18.23 -3.19
CA LEU A 90 -23.53 18.18 -3.38
C LEU A 90 -24.14 19.59 -3.35
N SER A 91 -23.46 20.57 -3.95
CA SER A 91 -23.92 21.96 -4.04
C SER A 91 -25.34 22.11 -4.57
N SER A 92 -25.80 21.23 -5.47
CA SER A 92 -27.16 21.28 -6.02
C SER A 92 -28.26 21.05 -4.99
N SER A 93 -27.96 20.37 -3.87
CA SER A 93 -28.91 20.10 -2.79
C SER A 93 -28.63 20.94 -1.53
N ASN A 94 -27.65 21.85 -1.56
CA ASN A 94 -27.20 22.64 -0.40
C ASN A 94 -26.79 21.76 0.81
N ILE A 95 -26.25 20.56 0.54
CA ILE A 95 -25.79 19.62 1.57
C ILE A 95 -24.27 19.70 1.68
N ILE A 96 -23.76 19.94 2.89
CA ILE A 96 -22.33 19.98 3.19
C ILE A 96 -21.88 18.59 3.64
N CYS A 97 -21.04 17.92 2.83
CA CYS A 97 -20.48 16.59 3.15
C CYS A 97 -19.06 16.65 3.73
N ASP A 98 -18.49 17.84 3.84
CA ASP A 98 -17.16 18.04 4.38
C ASP A 98 -17.15 17.75 5.89
N ALA A 99 -16.58 16.60 6.28
CA ALA A 99 -16.48 16.17 7.67
C ALA A 99 -15.82 17.22 8.57
N SER A 100 -14.88 17.99 8.02
CA SER A 100 -14.17 19.06 8.73
C SER A 100 -15.07 20.24 9.12
N LYS A 101 -16.26 20.34 8.52
CA LYS A 101 -17.26 21.38 8.79
C LYS A 101 -18.46 20.89 9.61
N ILE A 102 -18.75 19.60 9.61
CA ILE A 102 -19.98 19.04 10.20
C ILE A 102 -19.74 18.14 11.41
N TRP A 103 -18.48 17.95 11.84
CA TRP A 103 -18.11 17.06 12.94
C TRP A 103 -18.78 17.37 14.30
N PHE A 104 -19.19 18.62 14.52
CA PHE A 104 -19.87 19.04 15.75
C PHE A 104 -21.39 18.91 15.67
N TRP A 105 -21.96 18.52 14.52
CA TRP A 105 -23.40 18.37 14.35
C TRP A 105 -23.95 17.18 15.16
N ALA A 106 -25.24 17.22 15.47
CA ALA A 106 -25.93 16.09 16.10
C ALA A 106 -26.02 14.91 15.12
N GLU A 107 -26.40 15.17 13.87
CA GLU A 107 -26.40 14.20 12.78
C GLU A 107 -25.11 14.29 11.96
N ARG A 108 -24.08 13.56 12.39
CA ARG A 108 -22.73 13.60 11.79
C ARG A 108 -22.58 12.78 10.50
N TYR A 109 -23.61 12.03 10.12
CA TYR A 109 -23.56 11.06 9.02
C TYR A 109 -24.77 11.20 8.07
N PRO A 110 -24.90 12.31 7.32
CA PRO A 110 -25.98 12.44 6.35
C PRO A 110 -25.91 11.30 5.32
N ILE A 111 -27.01 10.55 5.17
CA ILE A 111 -27.11 9.43 4.21
C ILE A 111 -26.65 9.81 2.80
N PRO A 112 -27.10 10.92 2.17
CA PRO A 112 -26.66 11.27 0.82
C PRO A 112 -25.15 11.50 0.71
N CYS A 113 -24.51 11.98 1.78
CA CYS A 113 -23.07 12.13 1.82
C CYS A 113 -22.33 10.78 1.95
N LEU A 114 -22.89 9.82 2.70
CA LEU A 114 -22.34 8.47 2.79
C LEU A 114 -22.43 7.73 1.46
N GLU A 115 -23.54 7.86 0.75
CA GLU A 115 -23.72 7.26 -0.58
C GLU A 115 -22.70 7.82 -1.58
N ALA A 116 -22.55 9.15 -1.62
CA ALA A 116 -21.61 9.80 -2.53
C ALA A 116 -20.15 9.44 -2.22
N VAL A 117 -19.74 9.43 -0.96
CA VAL A 117 -18.39 8.96 -0.56
C VAL A 117 -18.23 7.45 -0.84
N GLY A 118 -19.28 6.66 -0.64
CA GLY A 118 -19.29 5.23 -0.96
C GLY A 118 -19.04 4.94 -2.43
N GLU A 119 -19.58 5.76 -3.34
CA GLU A 119 -19.29 5.64 -4.78
C GLU A 119 -17.83 5.98 -5.11
N ILE A 120 -17.16 6.87 -4.36
CA ILE A 120 -15.71 7.10 -4.50
C ILE A 120 -14.94 5.81 -4.15
N TYR A 121 -15.21 5.20 -2.98
CA TYR A 121 -14.55 3.96 -2.58
C TYR A 121 -14.81 2.81 -3.55
N LYS A 122 -16.02 2.71 -4.07
CA LYS A 122 -16.39 1.72 -5.09
C LYS A 122 -15.62 1.95 -6.39
N ALA A 123 -15.50 3.21 -6.83
CA ALA A 123 -14.73 3.57 -8.02
C ALA A 123 -13.24 3.24 -7.85
N ASP A 124 -12.67 3.54 -6.69
CA ASP A 124 -11.26 3.23 -6.37
C ASP A 124 -11.00 1.72 -6.32
N ALA A 125 -11.90 0.95 -5.68
CA ALA A 125 -11.81 -0.52 -5.66
C ALA A 125 -11.92 -1.13 -7.07
N LEU A 126 -12.81 -0.59 -7.91
CA LEU A 126 -12.94 -0.98 -9.31
C LEU A 126 -11.68 -0.63 -10.12
N TRP A 127 -11.13 0.55 -9.90
CA TRP A 127 -9.91 0.99 -10.56
C TRP A 127 -8.74 0.07 -10.19
N TRP A 128 -8.58 -0.25 -8.91
CA TRP A 128 -7.53 -1.16 -8.42
C TRP A 128 -7.68 -2.56 -9.01
N LYS A 129 -8.90 -3.11 -9.05
CA LYS A 129 -9.19 -4.39 -9.69
C LYS A 129 -8.86 -4.38 -11.18
N LYS A 130 -9.23 -3.32 -11.90
CA LYS A 130 -8.89 -3.15 -13.32
C LYS A 130 -7.40 -2.98 -13.56
N PHE A 131 -6.69 -2.31 -12.65
CA PHE A 131 -5.24 -2.16 -12.71
C PHE A 131 -4.54 -3.53 -12.64
N TRP A 132 -4.87 -4.38 -11.66
CA TRP A 132 -4.31 -5.73 -11.56
C TRP A 132 -4.71 -6.62 -12.74
N LEU A 133 -5.94 -6.52 -13.23
CA LEU A 133 -6.34 -7.25 -14.44
C LEU A 133 -5.56 -6.79 -15.68
N ARG A 134 -5.28 -5.50 -15.82
CA ARG A 134 -4.43 -4.98 -16.91
C ARG A 134 -2.99 -5.47 -16.81
N ALA A 135 -2.47 -5.76 -15.61
CA ALA A 135 -1.15 -6.36 -15.46
C ALA A 135 -1.06 -7.73 -16.16
N LEU A 136 -2.18 -8.44 -16.39
CA LEU A 136 -2.20 -9.70 -17.15
C LEU A 136 -1.83 -9.54 -18.63
N TYR A 137 -1.85 -8.32 -19.19
CA TYR A 137 -1.34 -8.06 -20.53
C TYR A 137 0.16 -8.36 -20.66
N ILE A 138 0.92 -8.32 -19.56
CA ILE A 138 2.35 -8.69 -19.54
C ILE A 138 2.55 -10.15 -19.98
N PHE A 139 1.54 -11.01 -19.81
CA PHE A 139 1.61 -12.40 -20.24
C PHE A 139 1.32 -12.64 -21.73
N VAL A 140 0.84 -11.64 -22.48
CA VAL A 140 0.63 -11.74 -23.95
C VAL A 140 1.90 -12.19 -24.68
N PRO A 141 3.07 -11.52 -24.52
CA PRO A 141 4.30 -11.95 -25.18
C PRO A 141 4.79 -13.31 -24.65
N VAL A 142 4.59 -13.61 -23.37
CA VAL A 142 5.02 -14.88 -22.75
C VAL A 142 4.26 -16.05 -23.35
N PHE A 143 2.92 -16.00 -23.38
CA PHE A 143 2.10 -17.06 -23.98
C PHE A 143 2.32 -17.16 -25.49
N GLY A 144 2.49 -16.04 -26.19
CA GLY A 144 2.82 -16.05 -27.62
C GLY A 144 4.16 -16.74 -27.93
N LEU A 145 5.21 -16.45 -27.14
CA LEU A 145 6.51 -17.11 -27.28
C LEU A 145 6.46 -18.59 -26.94
N LEU A 146 5.80 -18.97 -25.83
CA LEU A 146 5.64 -20.37 -25.43
C LEU A 146 4.86 -21.18 -26.47
N ALA A 147 3.77 -20.63 -27.01
CA ALA A 147 3.01 -21.26 -28.08
C ALA A 147 3.85 -21.43 -29.35
N SER A 148 4.60 -20.38 -29.76
CA SER A 148 5.51 -20.44 -30.90
C SER A 148 6.57 -21.54 -30.74
N LEU A 149 7.21 -21.60 -29.57
CA LEU A 149 8.23 -22.60 -29.25
C LEU A 149 7.64 -24.01 -29.26
N ALA A 150 6.47 -24.21 -28.64
CA ALA A 150 5.79 -25.50 -28.61
C ALA A 150 5.46 -26.00 -30.02
N THR A 151 4.95 -25.13 -30.88
CA THR A 151 4.67 -25.48 -32.28
C THR A 151 5.94 -25.79 -33.08
N PHE A 152 7.02 -25.04 -32.87
CA PHE A 152 8.31 -25.31 -33.51
C PHE A 152 8.83 -26.70 -33.14
N LEU A 153 8.83 -27.03 -31.85
CA LEU A 153 9.27 -28.35 -31.35
C LEU A 153 8.37 -29.49 -31.85
N ALA A 154 7.06 -29.28 -31.94
CA ALA A 154 6.12 -30.27 -32.47
C ALA A 154 6.38 -30.55 -33.96
N ILE A 155 6.62 -29.51 -34.78
CA ILE A 155 6.93 -29.67 -36.19
C ILE A 155 8.27 -30.40 -36.37
N GLU A 156 9.32 -30.01 -35.63
CA GLU A 156 10.61 -30.72 -35.66
C GLU A 156 10.45 -32.21 -35.30
N TRP A 157 9.66 -32.52 -34.27
CA TRP A 157 9.41 -33.89 -33.85
C TRP A 157 8.71 -34.71 -34.95
N VAL A 158 7.69 -34.13 -35.62
CA VAL A 158 7.00 -34.78 -36.74
C VAL A 158 7.95 -35.01 -37.91
N VAL A 159 8.76 -34.01 -38.32
CA VAL A 159 9.71 -34.14 -39.41
C VAL A 159 10.73 -35.25 -39.11
N ARG A 160 11.34 -35.25 -37.91
CA ARG A 160 12.28 -36.30 -37.49
C ARG A 160 11.64 -37.68 -37.42
N SER A 161 10.39 -37.77 -36.99
CA SER A 161 9.64 -39.04 -36.93
C SER A 161 9.37 -39.60 -38.34
N TRP A 162 9.06 -38.74 -39.31
CA TRP A 162 8.87 -39.13 -40.71
C TRP A 162 10.17 -39.58 -41.37
N GLU A 163 11.30 -38.93 -41.08
CA GLU A 163 12.62 -39.38 -41.53
C GLU A 163 13.04 -40.72 -40.89
N ARG A 164 12.55 -41.04 -39.69
CA ARG A 164 12.78 -42.31 -38.98
C ARG A 164 11.88 -43.46 -39.42
N ARG A 165 11.09 -43.33 -40.50
CA ARG A 165 10.48 -44.51 -41.13
C ARG A 165 11.62 -45.47 -41.57
N PRO A 166 11.60 -46.75 -41.16
CA PRO A 166 12.74 -47.64 -41.33
C PRO A 166 12.99 -47.91 -42.82
N ARG A 167 14.05 -47.32 -43.37
CA ARG A 167 14.80 -47.98 -44.45
C ARG A 167 15.71 -48.98 -43.78
N VAL A 168 15.47 -50.27 -44.03
CA VAL A 168 16.39 -51.35 -43.68
C VAL A 168 17.73 -51.05 -44.37
N THR A 169 18.72 -50.60 -43.60
CA THR A 169 20.12 -50.68 -43.99
C THR A 169 21.02 -50.68 -42.76
N VAL A 170 22.12 -51.42 -42.92
CA VAL A 170 23.04 -51.92 -41.91
C VAL A 170 23.82 -50.81 -41.20
N ARG A 171 24.03 -51.05 -39.90
CA ARG A 171 24.83 -50.31 -38.92
C ARG A 171 26.27 -50.03 -39.41
N ARG A 172 26.77 -48.80 -39.22
CA ARG A 172 28.16 -48.55 -38.76
C ARG A 172 28.26 -47.18 -38.07
N GLY A 173 29.16 -47.12 -37.08
CA GLY A 173 29.37 -46.07 -36.06
C GLY A 173 29.33 -44.61 -36.54
N GLU A 174 29.12 -43.61 -35.69
CA GLU A 174 30.07 -43.20 -34.65
C GLU A 174 29.43 -42.17 -33.70
N VAL A 175 30.11 -41.96 -32.57
CA VAL A 175 29.71 -41.20 -31.39
C VAL A 175 30.03 -39.71 -31.57
N GLY A 176 29.11 -38.84 -31.16
CA GLY A 176 29.36 -37.39 -31.10
C GLY A 176 28.23 -36.64 -30.39
N ILE A 177 28.27 -36.63 -29.06
CA ILE A 177 27.38 -35.84 -28.20
C ILE A 177 27.88 -34.38 -28.20
N ARG A 178 27.10 -33.43 -28.72
CA ARG A 178 27.18 -32.02 -28.32
C ARG A 178 25.80 -31.36 -28.33
N ALA A 179 25.36 -30.97 -27.13
CA ALA A 179 24.20 -30.12 -26.91
C ALA A 179 24.56 -28.64 -27.20
N PRO A 180 23.67 -27.84 -27.80
CA PRO A 180 23.81 -26.40 -27.79
C PRO A 180 23.27 -25.84 -26.46
N LEU A 181 24.16 -25.18 -25.72
CA LEU A 181 23.86 -24.37 -24.54
C LEU A 181 23.20 -23.06 -25.00
N LEU A 182 21.98 -22.79 -24.50
CA LEU A 182 21.38 -21.46 -24.54
C LEU A 182 22.05 -20.57 -23.48
N PRO A 183 22.46 -19.33 -23.79
CA PRO A 183 22.93 -18.40 -22.79
C PRO A 183 21.75 -17.81 -22.01
N GLY A 184 21.78 -17.99 -20.69
CA GLY A 184 20.86 -17.36 -19.76
C GLY A 184 21.08 -15.84 -19.74
N VAL A 185 20.00 -15.08 -19.95
CA VAL A 185 19.99 -13.64 -19.74
C VAL A 185 19.67 -13.39 -18.27
N ALA A 186 20.67 -12.97 -17.52
CA ALA A 186 20.54 -12.52 -16.15
C ALA A 186 19.83 -11.16 -16.11
N VAL A 187 18.68 -11.10 -15.43
CA VAL A 187 18.02 -9.86 -15.04
C VAL A 187 18.22 -9.71 -13.54
N ALA A 188 19.18 -8.88 -13.11
CA ALA A 188 19.25 -8.38 -11.73
C ALA A 188 20.37 -7.33 -11.57
N VAL A 189 20.09 -6.04 -11.77
CA VAL A 189 20.73 -4.94 -11.01
C VAL A 189 19.82 -3.71 -11.06
N LEU A 190 18.94 -3.53 -10.07
CA LEU A 190 18.34 -2.23 -9.71
C LEU A 190 17.55 -2.38 -8.40
N ALA A 191 18.24 -2.74 -7.31
CA ALA A 191 17.66 -2.76 -5.96
C ALA A 191 18.63 -2.33 -4.84
N LEU A 192 19.86 -1.94 -5.16
CA LEU A 192 20.91 -1.68 -4.15
C LEU A 192 21.22 -0.19 -3.89
N ALA A 193 20.49 0.74 -4.52
CA ALA A 193 20.71 2.18 -4.34
C ALA A 193 19.80 2.85 -3.29
N VAL A 194 19.00 2.07 -2.54
CA VAL A 194 18.05 2.61 -1.53
C VAL A 194 18.56 2.45 -0.09
N LEU A 195 19.72 1.82 0.14
CA LEU A 195 20.15 1.38 1.48
C LEU A 195 21.02 2.38 2.26
N SER A 196 21.14 3.64 1.83
CA SER A 196 22.07 4.59 2.46
C SER A 196 21.52 6.01 2.59
N THR A 197 20.22 6.16 2.89
CA THR A 197 19.75 7.38 3.55
C THR A 197 19.88 7.20 5.06
N PRO A 198 20.47 8.16 5.80
CA PRO A 198 20.43 8.13 7.26
C PRO A 198 18.97 8.00 7.69
N ALA A 199 18.67 7.03 8.55
CA ALA A 199 17.31 6.72 8.97
C ALA A 199 16.65 7.99 9.52
N ALA A 200 15.73 8.56 8.73
CA ALA A 200 14.81 9.57 9.24
C ALA A 200 14.06 8.92 10.40
N ALA A 201 13.98 9.64 11.52
CA ALA A 201 13.23 9.14 12.66
C ALA A 201 11.78 8.84 12.23
N TYR A 202 11.22 7.73 12.73
CA TYR A 202 9.94 7.17 12.34
C TYR A 202 9.02 7.01 13.55
N PRO A 203 7.69 7.13 13.37
CA PRO A 203 6.74 6.98 14.46
C PRO A 203 6.73 5.53 14.96
N CYS A 204 6.91 5.34 16.26
CA CYS A 204 6.88 4.04 16.90
C CYS A 204 5.81 4.01 18.01
N PRO A 205 4.78 3.14 17.90
CA PRO A 205 3.79 2.97 18.95
C PRO A 205 4.36 2.08 20.07
N SER A 206 3.82 2.22 21.28
CA SER A 206 4.01 1.28 22.39
C SER A 206 5.43 1.14 22.96
N TYR A 207 6.41 1.93 22.50
CA TYR A 207 7.74 1.95 23.14
C TYR A 207 7.67 2.57 24.54
N TYR A 208 6.84 3.60 24.70
CA TYR A 208 6.49 4.22 25.99
C TYR A 208 4.98 4.19 26.20
N PRO A 209 4.52 4.18 27.46
CA PRO A 209 3.10 4.31 27.75
C PRO A 209 2.58 5.65 27.19
N PRO A 210 1.31 5.71 26.77
CA PRO A 210 0.67 6.97 26.43
C PRO A 210 0.75 7.97 27.59
N TYR A 211 0.78 9.26 27.25
CA TYR A 211 0.83 10.34 28.23
C TYR A 211 -0.36 11.27 28.03
N ASP A 212 -1.09 11.51 29.11
CA ASP A 212 -2.26 12.37 29.14
C ASP A 212 -1.98 13.63 29.96
N LYS A 213 -2.29 14.79 29.37
CA LYS A 213 -2.30 16.07 30.09
C LYS A 213 -3.71 16.66 30.11
N PRO A 214 -4.39 16.65 31.27
CA PRO A 214 -5.72 17.24 31.38
C PRO A 214 -5.67 18.78 31.32
N PHE A 215 -6.74 19.38 30.80
CA PHE A 215 -6.95 20.82 30.77
C PHE A 215 -8.40 21.18 31.02
N ALA A 216 -8.67 22.40 31.50
CA ALA A 216 -10.01 22.90 31.74
C ALA A 216 -10.11 24.39 31.41
N ASN A 217 -11.31 24.87 31.07
CA ASN A 217 -11.56 26.31 30.95
C ASN A 217 -11.55 26.98 32.33
N ALA A 218 -11.56 28.31 32.35
CA ALA A 218 -11.54 29.10 33.60
C ALA A 218 -12.67 28.71 34.57
N ASN A 219 -13.86 28.41 34.03
CA ASN A 219 -15.05 28.09 34.81
C ASN A 219 -15.15 26.61 35.21
N GLY A 220 -14.28 25.74 34.69
CA GLY A 220 -14.32 24.29 34.91
C GLY A 220 -15.49 23.56 34.23
N THR A 221 -16.30 24.26 33.43
CA THR A 221 -17.47 23.68 32.74
C THR A 221 -17.09 22.88 31.50
N LEU A 222 -15.99 23.25 30.86
CA LEU A 222 -15.45 22.57 29.69
C LEU A 222 -14.04 22.10 30.02
N TYR A 223 -13.79 20.81 29.84
CA TYR A 223 -12.50 20.20 30.12
C TYR A 223 -12.13 19.20 29.03
N GLY A 224 -10.87 18.81 29.01
CA GLY A 224 -10.34 17.95 27.98
C GLY A 224 -9.00 17.33 28.36
N VAL A 225 -8.46 16.56 27.43
CA VAL A 225 -7.19 15.85 27.58
C VAL A 225 -6.40 16.00 26.28
N ILE A 226 -5.11 16.33 26.43
CA ILE A 226 -4.11 16.18 25.38
C ILE A 226 -3.51 14.80 25.56
N HIS A 227 -3.76 13.91 24.62
CA HIS A 227 -3.33 12.52 24.64
C HIS A 227 -2.21 12.31 23.61
N GLY A 228 -1.02 11.90 24.07
CA GLY A 228 0.09 11.51 23.21
C GLY A 228 0.32 10.00 23.30
N TRP A 229 0.43 9.31 22.17
CA TRP A 229 0.66 7.86 22.10
C TRP A 229 1.87 7.46 21.24
N LEU A 230 2.41 8.38 20.45
CA LEU A 230 3.54 8.14 19.56
C LEU A 230 4.85 8.61 20.19
N SER A 231 5.90 7.83 19.93
CA SER A 231 7.28 8.25 20.12
C SER A 231 7.94 8.44 18.75
N ASP A 232 8.95 9.30 18.70
CA ASP A 232 9.79 9.48 17.51
C ASP A 232 11.01 8.57 17.66
N CYS A 233 11.10 7.47 16.91
CA CYS A 233 12.16 6.48 17.04
C CYS A 233 13.17 6.56 15.91
N TYR A 234 14.39 6.10 16.16
CA TYR A 234 15.37 5.80 15.13
C TYR A 234 16.01 4.45 15.41
N ASP A 235 16.50 3.79 14.36
CA ASP A 235 17.26 2.56 14.52
C ASP A 235 18.74 2.88 14.67
N GLU A 236 19.31 2.46 15.79
CA GLU A 236 20.73 2.50 16.03
C GLU A 236 21.33 1.12 15.72
N THR A 237 22.33 1.09 14.84
CA THR A 237 23.14 -0.11 14.61
C THR A 237 24.28 -0.18 15.62
N TYR A 238 24.42 -1.32 16.30
CA TYR A 238 25.50 -1.57 17.25
C TYR A 238 26.07 -2.98 17.07
N THR A 239 27.33 -3.18 17.44
CA THR A 239 27.97 -4.49 17.40
C THR A 239 27.44 -5.34 18.55
N CYS A 240 26.79 -6.46 18.23
CA CYS A 240 26.19 -7.36 19.22
C CYS A 240 26.90 -8.71 19.34
N GLY A 241 27.91 -8.95 18.52
CA GLY A 241 28.70 -10.18 18.55
C GLY A 241 29.68 -10.21 17.39
N GLU A 242 30.34 -11.35 17.24
CA GLU A 242 31.28 -11.60 16.14
C GLU A 242 30.98 -12.98 15.53
N SER A 243 31.00 -13.06 14.21
CA SER A 243 30.95 -14.32 13.49
C SER A 243 32.36 -14.67 13.04
N CYS A 244 32.90 -15.77 13.57
CA CYS A 244 34.24 -16.22 13.26
C CYS A 244 34.19 -17.42 12.33
N THR A 245 34.94 -17.35 11.23
CA THR A 245 35.14 -18.47 10.30
C THR A 245 36.60 -18.90 10.33
N THR A 246 36.84 -20.20 10.53
CA THR A 246 38.17 -20.79 10.49
C THR A 246 38.47 -21.30 9.09
N SER A 247 39.55 -20.82 8.47
CA SER A 247 39.99 -21.29 7.16
C SER A 247 40.42 -22.76 7.26
N PRO A 248 39.85 -23.67 6.45
CA PRO A 248 40.23 -25.08 6.47
C PRO A 248 41.64 -25.34 5.91
N ALA A 249 42.22 -24.39 5.17
CA ALA A 249 43.55 -24.54 4.57
C ALA A 249 44.68 -24.23 5.56
N ASP A 250 44.56 -23.12 6.31
CA ASP A 250 45.65 -22.58 7.14
C ASP A 250 45.30 -22.51 8.64
N GLY A 251 44.10 -22.95 9.03
CA GLY A 251 43.61 -22.85 10.41
C GLY A 251 43.36 -21.41 10.90
N LYS A 252 43.51 -20.40 10.04
CA LYS A 252 43.36 -18.99 10.40
C LYS A 252 41.90 -18.65 10.70
N VAL A 253 41.64 -18.12 11.89
CA VAL A 253 40.33 -17.63 12.31
C VAL A 253 40.17 -16.18 11.85
N THR A 254 39.09 -15.88 11.14
CA THR A 254 38.73 -14.52 10.73
C THR A 254 37.37 -14.20 11.32
N CYS A 255 37.29 -13.17 12.18
CA CYS A 255 36.06 -12.74 12.82
C CYS A 255 35.54 -11.47 12.14
N SER A 256 34.25 -11.45 11.82
CA SER A 256 33.54 -10.28 11.32
C SER A 256 32.51 -9.83 12.35
N PRO A 257 32.40 -8.53 12.66
CA PRO A 257 31.42 -8.03 13.60
C PRO A 257 30.00 -8.29 13.08
N ILE A 258 29.13 -8.83 13.95
CA ILE A 258 27.70 -8.94 13.70
C ILE A 258 27.07 -7.61 14.13
N SER A 259 26.46 -6.92 13.17
CA SER A 259 25.70 -5.70 13.44
C SER A 259 24.25 -6.07 13.80
N CYS A 260 23.80 -5.62 14.96
CA CYS A 260 22.40 -5.65 15.35
C CYS A 260 21.80 -4.25 15.28
N THR A 261 20.48 -4.18 15.11
CA THR A 261 19.72 -2.93 15.17
C THR A 261 18.88 -2.90 16.45
N ARG A 262 18.89 -1.76 17.14
CA ARG A 262 17.96 -1.49 18.24
C ARG A 262 17.31 -0.12 18.02
N SER A 263 16.00 -0.09 18.19
CA SER A 263 15.23 1.15 18.12
C SER A 263 15.40 1.96 19.41
N ARG A 264 15.62 3.27 19.29
CA ARG A 264 15.69 4.22 20.40
C ARG A 264 14.74 5.40 20.17
N PRO A 265 14.09 5.93 21.22
CA PRO A 265 13.32 7.16 21.14
C PRO A 265 14.25 8.38 21.05
N VAL A 266 13.90 9.33 20.19
CA VAL A 266 14.37 10.72 20.23
C VAL A 266 13.42 11.57 21.09
N LYS A 267 12.12 11.36 20.92
CA LYS A 267 11.05 12.06 21.65
C LYS A 267 10.03 11.10 22.20
N LEU A 268 9.63 11.36 23.43
CA LEU A 268 8.61 10.61 24.17
C LEU A 268 7.22 11.20 23.92
N PRO A 269 6.13 10.46 24.19
CA PRO A 269 4.78 10.99 24.05
C PRO A 269 4.55 12.26 24.90
N ALA A 270 5.19 12.33 26.08
CA ALA A 270 5.15 13.50 26.94
C ALA A 270 5.75 14.75 26.29
N ASP A 271 6.79 14.61 25.46
CA ASP A 271 7.41 15.75 24.76
C ASP A 271 6.45 16.37 23.74
N PHE A 272 5.71 15.53 23.02
CA PHE A 272 4.67 15.95 22.09
C PHE A 272 3.50 16.64 22.81
N VAL A 273 3.05 16.06 23.91
CA VAL A 273 1.97 16.62 24.74
C VAL A 273 2.36 17.98 25.32
N ASN A 274 3.57 18.10 25.87
CA ASN A 274 4.09 19.38 26.37
C ASN A 274 4.24 20.40 25.24
N GLY A 275 4.65 19.96 24.04
CA GLY A 275 4.73 20.80 22.85
C GLY A 275 3.36 21.29 22.35
N ALA A 276 2.27 20.57 22.62
CA ALA A 276 0.90 20.99 22.30
C ALA A 276 0.25 21.82 23.42
N ALA A 277 0.68 21.64 24.68
CA ALA A 277 0.07 22.25 25.86
C ALA A 277 -0.03 23.78 25.78
N TRP A 278 1.03 24.47 25.36
CA TRP A 278 1.02 25.93 25.23
C TRP A 278 0.00 26.44 24.20
N ARG A 279 -0.30 25.65 23.16
CA ARG A 279 -1.32 26.00 22.14
C ARG A 279 -2.73 25.90 22.72
N VAL A 280 -2.95 24.89 23.56
CA VAL A 280 -4.20 24.73 24.30
C VAL A 280 -4.39 25.89 25.28
N GLU A 281 -3.34 26.31 25.98
CA GLU A 281 -3.38 27.47 26.86
C GLU A 281 -3.68 28.78 26.11
N LYS A 282 -3.11 28.95 24.91
CA LYS A 282 -3.41 30.09 24.02
C LYS A 282 -4.89 30.17 23.61
N CYS A 283 -5.60 29.04 23.63
CA CYS A 283 -7.04 28.99 23.41
C CYS A 283 -7.90 29.31 24.66
N GLY A 284 -7.28 29.73 25.77
CA GLY A 284 -7.97 30.15 27.00
C GLY A 284 -8.24 29.02 27.97
N PHE A 285 -7.65 27.84 27.76
CA PHE A 285 -7.68 26.74 28.72
C PHE A 285 -6.50 26.86 29.70
N ARG A 286 -6.61 26.22 30.86
CA ARG A 286 -5.53 26.03 31.83
C ARG A 286 -5.25 24.54 31.97
N LEU A 287 -3.98 24.18 32.08
CA LEU A 287 -3.59 22.82 32.42
C LEU A 287 -4.00 22.52 33.88
N VAL A 288 -4.53 21.33 34.12
CA VAL A 288 -4.96 20.88 35.45
C VAL A 288 -4.43 19.49 35.73
N ASP A 289 -4.38 19.10 37.00
CA ASP A 289 -3.85 17.78 37.40
C ASP A 289 -4.83 16.64 37.09
N ALA A 290 -6.13 16.93 37.13
CA ALA A 290 -7.19 15.96 36.85
C ALA A 290 -8.47 16.66 36.37
N VAL A 291 -9.31 15.91 35.65
CA VAL A 291 -10.64 16.34 35.20
C VAL A 291 -11.72 15.43 35.78
N PRO A 292 -12.91 15.98 36.09
CA PRO A 292 -13.91 15.27 36.92
C PRO A 292 -14.76 14.24 36.18
N GLY A 293 -14.62 14.09 34.85
CA GLY A 293 -15.52 13.25 34.06
C GLY A 293 -14.92 12.72 32.76
N VAL A 294 -15.78 12.15 31.93
CA VAL A 294 -15.40 11.48 30.67
C VAL A 294 -15.03 12.51 29.61
N VAL A 295 -13.94 12.25 28.90
CA VAL A 295 -13.45 13.07 27.79
C VAL A 295 -13.39 12.19 26.55
N ASP A 296 -14.49 12.12 25.80
CA ASP A 296 -14.65 11.23 24.65
C ASP A 296 -14.80 11.97 23.31
N LYS A 297 -14.96 13.30 23.31
CA LYS A 297 -15.17 14.08 22.09
C LYS A 297 -13.86 14.58 21.52
N ARG A 298 -13.27 13.84 20.59
CA ARG A 298 -12.10 14.29 19.82
C ARG A 298 -12.40 15.58 19.06
N VAL A 299 -11.43 16.51 19.03
CA VAL A 299 -11.41 17.68 18.14
C VAL A 299 -10.79 17.24 16.81
N PRO A 300 -11.58 17.07 15.72
CA PRO A 300 -11.15 16.32 14.56
C PRO A 300 -10.42 17.20 13.54
N ASN A 301 -9.25 17.71 13.91
CA ASN A 301 -8.35 18.36 12.97
C ASN A 301 -7.14 17.46 12.69
N PRO A 302 -7.05 16.81 11.51
CA PRO A 302 -5.97 15.87 11.18
C PRO A 302 -4.56 16.48 11.22
N ARG A 303 -4.43 17.82 11.17
CA ARG A 303 -3.13 18.48 11.34
C ARG A 303 -2.63 18.37 12.78
N ILE A 304 -3.52 18.24 13.76
CA ILE A 304 -3.16 18.05 15.17
C ILE A 304 -2.42 16.72 15.32
N GLU A 305 -3.02 15.62 14.85
CA GLU A 305 -2.37 14.32 14.92
C GLU A 305 -1.19 14.22 13.96
N GLY A 306 -1.26 14.84 12.77
CA GLY A 306 -0.20 14.77 11.77
C GLY A 306 1.06 15.56 12.11
N ALA A 307 0.93 16.75 12.70
CA ALA A 307 2.06 17.65 12.95
C ALA A 307 2.51 17.67 14.43
N LEU A 308 1.60 17.46 15.38
CA LEU A 308 1.93 17.47 16.80
C LEU A 308 1.95 16.07 17.42
N TRP A 309 1.46 15.03 16.72
CA TRP A 309 1.38 13.65 17.19
C TRP A 309 0.65 13.48 18.53
N VAL A 310 -0.37 14.33 18.72
CA VAL A 310 -1.28 14.29 19.87
C VAL A 310 -2.72 14.27 19.38
N LYS A 311 -3.61 13.82 20.26
CA LYS A 311 -5.06 13.84 20.11
C LYS A 311 -5.59 14.77 21.16
N ILE A 312 -6.44 15.69 20.77
CA ILE A 312 -7.14 16.56 21.70
C ILE A 312 -8.58 16.07 21.79
N ALA A 313 -9.02 15.76 23.00
CA ALA A 313 -10.40 15.44 23.28
C ALA A 313 -10.96 16.41 24.32
N VAL A 314 -12.25 16.69 24.23
CA VAL A 314 -13.01 17.55 25.15
C VAL A 314 -14.23 16.79 25.68
N SER A 315 -14.78 17.25 26.80
CA SER A 315 -15.98 16.69 27.40
C SER A 315 -17.23 16.97 26.56
N ALA A 316 -17.31 18.16 25.96
CA ALA A 316 -18.40 18.60 25.11
C ALA A 316 -17.92 19.61 24.06
N PHE A 317 -18.67 19.80 22.97
CA PHE A 317 -18.39 20.86 22.00
C PHE A 317 -19.05 22.20 22.37
N ASN A 318 -20.00 22.17 23.30
CA ASN A 318 -20.70 23.35 23.82
C ASN A 318 -20.59 23.34 25.35
N SER A 319 -20.30 24.49 25.96
CA SER A 319 -20.21 24.65 27.42
C SER A 319 -21.58 24.77 28.10
N THR A 320 -22.64 25.07 27.34
CA THR A 320 -24.03 25.02 27.82
C THR A 320 -24.68 23.74 27.31
N ASP A 321 -24.66 22.69 28.13
CA ASP A 321 -25.07 21.30 27.84
C ASP A 321 -26.56 21.08 27.48
N ILE A 322 -27.28 22.13 27.07
CA ILE A 322 -28.71 22.07 26.73
C ILE A 322 -28.87 22.02 25.21
N GLY A 323 -28.44 20.91 24.58
CA GLY A 323 -28.88 20.48 23.24
C GLY A 323 -28.77 21.50 22.10
N GLY A 324 -28.03 22.59 22.29
CA GLY A 324 -27.97 23.71 21.35
C GLY A 324 -26.87 23.49 20.33
N GLU A 325 -27.25 23.62 19.06
CA GLU A 325 -26.32 23.76 17.93
C GLU A 325 -25.33 24.90 18.23
N GLY A 326 -24.13 24.55 18.64
CA GLY A 326 -23.16 25.54 19.10
C GLY A 326 -21.79 24.93 19.27
N LEU A 327 -20.78 25.65 18.79
CA LEU A 327 -19.37 25.31 19.00
C LEU A 327 -18.76 26.39 19.89
N ASP A 328 -18.37 26.00 21.09
CA ASP A 328 -17.72 26.89 22.06
C ASP A 328 -16.47 27.53 21.42
N LYS A 329 -16.24 28.82 21.70
CA LYS A 329 -15.12 29.58 21.10
C LYS A 329 -13.77 28.95 21.42
N GLY A 330 -13.61 28.38 22.62
CA GLY A 330 -12.40 27.66 23.01
C GLY A 330 -12.19 26.42 22.16
N VAL A 331 -13.23 25.60 21.96
CA VAL A 331 -13.14 24.39 21.11
C VAL A 331 -12.87 24.75 19.65
N ARG A 332 -13.50 25.82 19.14
CA ARG A 332 -13.19 26.34 17.80
C ARG A 332 -11.74 26.77 17.66
N CYS A 333 -11.17 27.39 18.69
CA CYS A 333 -9.75 27.73 18.73
C CYS A 333 -8.86 26.48 18.72
N LEU A 334 -9.20 25.44 19.51
CA LEU A 334 -8.47 24.17 19.50
C LEU A 334 -8.46 23.54 18.11
N TYR A 335 -9.60 23.56 17.41
CA TYR A 335 -9.67 23.09 16.03
C TYR A 335 -8.74 23.88 15.10
N GLY A 336 -8.52 25.17 15.34
CA GLY A 336 -7.66 26.04 14.51
C GLY A 336 -6.24 26.29 15.06
N MET A 337 -5.75 25.49 16.00
CA MET A 337 -4.52 25.82 16.75
C MET A 337 -3.20 25.55 15.98
N ILE A 338 -3.26 25.02 14.76
CA ILE A 338 -2.12 24.75 13.86
C ILE A 338 -2.24 25.55 12.59
#